data_AF-A0A849WJF6-F1
#
_entry.id   AF-A0A849WJF6-F1
#
_cell.length_a   1.000
_cell.length_b   1.000
_cell.length_c   1.000
_cell.angle_alpha   90.00
_cell.angle_beta   90.00
_cell.angle_gamma   90.00
#
_symmetry.space_group_name_H-M   'P 1'
#
loop_
_entity.id
_entity.type
_entity.pdbx_description
1 polymer ?
#
loop_
_entity_poly.entity_id
_entity_poly.type
_entity_poly.pdbx_seq_one_letter_code
_entity_poly.pdbx_strand_id
1 'polypeptide(L)' 'MSIKQIVIDASAALKWRLRDEEATEQADAILNDFLNKRLILIVPTLFDYEITNALKVAASMNRISKEDALSAIADF' A
#
# COMPACT_ATOMS: atom_id res chain seq x y z
N MET A 1 25.61 -9.95 -5.38
CA MET A 1 24.25 -10.41 -5.01
C MET A 1 23.25 -9.69 -5.88
N SER A 2 22.31 -10.39 -6.51
CA SER A 2 21.21 -9.75 -7.22
C SER A 2 20.20 -9.23 -6.20
N ILE A 3 19.82 -7.95 -6.27
CA ILE A 3 18.74 -7.40 -5.46
C ILE A 3 17.43 -8.00 -5.97
N LYS A 4 16.57 -8.47 -5.07
CA LYS A 4 15.27 -9.04 -5.43
C LYS A 4 14.36 -7.91 -5.92
N GLN A 5 13.63 -8.16 -7.00
CA GLN A 5 12.64 -7.23 -7.55
C GLN A 5 11.28 -7.92 -7.57
N ILE A 6 10.25 -7.24 -7.11
CA ILE A 6 8.87 -7.75 -7.20
C ILE A 6 7.95 -6.66 -7.72
N VAL A 7 6.92 -7.08 -8.44
CA VAL A 7 5.80 -6.21 -8.78
C VAL A 7 4.79 -6.29 -7.65
N ILE A 8 4.39 -5.15 -7.10
CA ILE A 8 3.34 -5.06 -6.08
C ILE A 8 2.09 -4.43 -6.69
N ASP A 9 0.95 -5.08 -6.46
CA ASP A 9 -0.36 -4.55 -6.84
C ASP A 9 -0.87 -3.54 -5.80
N ALA A 10 -1.74 -2.63 -6.21
CA ALA A 10 -2.34 -1.63 -5.32
C ALA A 10 -3.06 -2.30 -4.12
N SER A 11 -3.75 -3.43 -4.34
CA SER A 11 -4.45 -4.16 -3.28
C SER A 11 -3.53 -4.73 -2.20
N ALA A 12 -2.27 -5.05 -2.53
CA ALA A 12 -1.28 -5.50 -1.57
C ALA A 12 -0.70 -4.33 -0.76
N ALA A 13 -0.44 -3.19 -1.41
CA ALA A 13 0.08 -1.99 -0.76
C ALA A 13 -0.97 -1.29 0.14
N LEU A 14 -2.26 -1.37 -0.20
CA LEU A 14 -3.34 -0.79 0.61
C LEU A 14 -3.40 -1.34 2.04
N LYS A 15 -2.89 -2.56 2.26
CA LYS A 15 -2.82 -3.21 3.59
C LYS A 15 -1.94 -2.46 4.58
N TRP A 16 -1.06 -1.58 4.12
CA TRP A 16 -0.29 -0.69 5.00
C TRP A 16 -1.17 0.38 5.67
N ARG A 17 -2.34 0.67 5.10
CA ARG A 17 -3.29 1.68 5.62
C ARG A 17 -4.60 1.04 6.08
N LEU A 18 -5.14 0.08 5.33
CA LEU A 18 -6.37 -0.65 5.62
C LEU A 18 -6.04 -1.89 6.47
N ARG A 19 -5.94 -1.68 7.79
CA ARG A 19 -5.51 -2.72 8.74
C ARG A 19 -6.58 -3.77 9.07
N ASP A 20 -7.80 -3.57 8.58
CA ASP A 20 -8.91 -4.52 8.67
C ASP A 20 -8.85 -5.63 7.60
N GLU A 21 -7.83 -5.62 6.73
CA GLU A 21 -7.63 -6.64 5.70
C GLU A 21 -6.79 -7.83 6.19
N GLU A 22 -6.93 -8.96 5.49
CA GLU A 22 -6.08 -10.13 5.72
C GLU A 22 -4.64 -9.90 5.22
N ALA A 23 -3.70 -10.67 5.77
CA ALA A 23 -2.29 -10.68 5.39
C ALA A 23 -1.53 -9.33 5.55
N THR A 24 -1.96 -8.51 6.52
CA THR A 24 -1.32 -7.22 6.82
C THR A 24 0.12 -7.38 7.32
N GLU A 25 0.44 -8.43 8.08
CA GLU A 25 1.81 -8.72 8.53
C GLU A 25 2.77 -9.03 7.36
N GLN A 26 2.29 -9.76 6.35
CA GLN A 26 3.07 -10.07 5.15
C GLN A 26 3.30 -8.80 4.32
N ALA A 27 2.31 -7.92 4.23
CA ALA A 27 2.47 -6.61 3.60
C ALA A 27 3.53 -5.79 4.34
N ASP A 28 3.51 -5.77 5.67
CA ASP A 28 4.50 -5.07 6.49
C ASP A 28 5.92 -5.65 6.30
N ALA A 29 6.05 -6.96 6.17
CA ALA A 29 7.34 -7.60 5.89
C ALA A 29 7.92 -7.13 4.54
N ILE A 30 7.08 -7.00 3.50
CA ILE A 30 7.48 -6.47 2.19
C ILE A 30 7.93 -5.01 2.30
N LEU A 31 7.16 -4.16 3.00
CA LEU A 31 7.52 -2.76 3.21
C LEU A 31 8.85 -2.64 3.96
N ASN A 32 9.04 -3.44 5.02
CA ASN A 32 10.27 -3.47 5.79
C ASN A 32 11.47 -3.89 4.92
N ASP A 33 11.33 -4.89 4.05
CA ASP A 33 12.40 -5.29 3.13
C ASP A 33 12.74 -4.18 2.12
N PHE A 34 11.73 -3.46 1.62
CA PHE A 34 11.93 -2.30 0.75
C PHE A 34 12.66 -1.16 1.47
N LEU A 35 12.21 -0.77 2.66
CA LEU A 35 12.83 0.29 3.48
C LEU A 35 14.29 -0.05 3.86
N ASN A 36 14.58 -1.34 4.08
CA ASN A 36 15.93 -1.83 4.35
C ASN A 36 16.78 -2.08 3.09
N LYS A 37 16.31 -1.68 1.91
CA LYS A 37 17.02 -1.83 0.62
C LYS A 37 17.36 -3.28 0.26
N ARG A 38 16.61 -4.25 0.80
CA ARG A 38 16.71 -5.69 0.46
C ARG A 38 15.87 -6.07 -0.76
N LEU A 39 14.94 -5.19 -1.13
CA LEU A 39 13.93 -5.40 -2.15
C LEU A 39 13.71 -4.12 -2.96
N ILE A 40 13.50 -4.24 -4.26
CA ILE A 40 12.97 -3.18 -5.12
C ILE A 40 11.51 -3.50 -5.42
N LEU A 41 10.63 -2.52 -5.17
CA LEU A 41 9.23 -2.58 -5.55
C LEU A 41 9.04 -1.91 -6.90
N ILE A 42 8.33 -2.61 -7.79
CA ILE A 42 7.90 -2.12 -9.09
C ILE A 42 6.37 -2.07 -9.04
N VAL A 43 5.76 -1.03 -9.59
CA VAL A 43 4.31 -0.86 -9.60
C VAL A 43 3.79 -0.66 -11.03
N PRO A 44 2.55 -1.08 -11.34
CA PRO A 44 1.89 -0.70 -12.58
C PRO A 44 1.68 0.81 -12.66
N THR A 45 1.58 1.37 -13.87
CA THR A 45 1.28 2.81 -14.06
C THR A 45 -0.05 3.26 -13.46
N LEU A 46 -0.98 2.32 -13.22
CA LEU A 46 -2.28 2.60 -12.63
C LEU A 46 -2.27 2.65 -11.09
N PHE A 47 -1.15 2.28 -10.46
CA PHE A 47 -1.04 2.09 -9.01
C PHE A 47 -1.57 3.27 -8.20
N ASP A 48 -1.12 4.49 -8.50
CA ASP A 48 -1.52 5.70 -7.76
C ASP A 48 -3.04 5.97 -7.85
N TYR A 49 -3.64 5.67 -8.99
CA TYR A 49 -5.08 5.82 -9.21
C TYR A 49 -5.88 4.78 -8.42
N GLU A 50 -5.41 3.54 -8.38
CA GLU A 50 -6.05 2.45 -7.64
C GLU A 50 -5.94 2.66 -6.13
N ILE A 51 -4.77 3.07 -5.62
CA ILE A 51 -4.57 3.47 -4.23
C ILE A 51 -5.54 4.59 -3.85
N THR A 52 -5.54 5.69 -4.63
CA THR A 52 -6.37 6.87 -4.35
C THR A 52 -7.85 6.53 -4.36
N ASN A 53 -8.30 5.76 -5.36
CA ASN A 53 -9.69 5.36 -5.47
C ASN A 53 -10.11 4.45 -4.31
N ALA A 54 -9.26 3.48 -3.93
CA ALA A 54 -9.55 2.58 -2.83
C ALA A 54 -9.62 3.31 -1.48
N LEU A 55 -8.71 4.23 -1.20
CA LEU A 55 -8.74 5.05 0.02
C LEU A 55 -9.99 5.94 0.09
N LYS A 56 -10.37 6.54 -1.05
CA LYS A 56 -11.63 7.31 -1.16
C LYS A 56 -12.85 6.43 -0.86
N VAL A 57 -12.90 5.22 -1.43
CA VAL A 57 -14.01 4.27 -1.18
C VAL A 57 -14.01 3.84 0.29
N ALA A 58 -12.86 3.49 0.86
CA ALA A 58 -12.74 3.11 2.26
C ALA A 58 -13.25 4.21 3.22
N ALA A 59 -12.90 5.47 2.96
CA ALA A 59 -13.42 6.62 3.71
C ALA A 59 -14.94 6.77 3.54
N SER A 60 -15.48 6.58 2.33
CA SER A 60 -16.93 6.65 2.08
C SER A 60 -17.72 5.55 2.79
N MET A 61 -17.07 4.40 3.04
CA MET A 61 -17.61 3.27 3.79
C MET A 61 -17.36 3.37 5.29
N ASN A 62 -16.77 4.45 5.79
CA ASN A 62 -16.34 4.64 7.18
C ASN A 62 -15.36 3.55 7.68
N ARG A 63 -14.59 2.92 6.80
CA ARG A 63 -13.49 2.01 7.20
C ARG A 63 -12.30 2.77 7.80
N ILE A 64 -12.10 4.01 7.35
CA ILE A 64 -11.09 4.96 7.83
C ILE A 64 -11.71 6.37 7.86
N SER A 65 -11.11 7.29 8.62
CA SER A 65 -11.52 8.70 8.58
C SER A 65 -11.12 9.36 7.25
N LYS A 66 -11.74 10.50 6.92
CA LYS A 66 -11.37 11.27 5.73
C LYS A 66 -9.96 11.84 5.87
N GLU A 67 -9.60 12.24 7.08
CA GLU A 67 -8.30 12.77 7.45
C GLU A 67 -7.21 11.71 7.26
N ASP A 68 -7.46 10.48 7.71
CA ASP A 68 -6.55 9.35 7.52
C ASP A 68 -6.40 9.00 6.04
N ALA A 69 -7.49 9.05 5.26
CA ALA A 69 -7.45 8.79 3.83
C ALA A 69 -6.61 9.84 3.08
N LEU A 70 -6.75 11.13 3.41
CA LEU A 70 -5.96 12.21 2.82
C LEU A 70 -4.48 12.11 3.21
N SER A 71 -4.20 11.79 4.47
CA SER A 71 -2.84 11.53 4.95
C SER A 71 -2.21 10.34 4.20
N ALA A 72 -2.95 9.25 4.04
CA ALA A 72 -2.51 8.09 3.29
C ALA A 72 -2.20 8.39 1.83
N ILE A 73 -3.04 9.17 1.14
CA ILE A 73 -2.78 9.57 -0.27
C ILE A 73 -1.50 10.40 -0.40
N ALA A 74 -1.18 11.24 0.60
CA ALA A 74 0.02 12.08 0.56
C ALA A 74 1.33 11.32 0.82
N ASP A 75 1.24 10.14 1.44
CA ASP A 75 2.39 9.33 1.84
C ASP A 75 2.81 8.28 0.79
N PHE A 76 1.99 8.07 -0.25
CA PHE A 76 2.31 7.20 -1.40
C PHE A 76 3.02 8.00 -2.49
#